data_AF-A0A9Q4QYG8-F1
#
_entry.id   AF-A0A9Q4QYG8-F1
#
_cell.length_a   1.000
_cell.length_b   1.000
_cell.length_c   1.000
_cell.angle_alpha   90.00
_cell.angle_beta   90.00
_cell.angle_gamma   90.00
#
_symmetry.space_group_name_H-M   'P 1'
#
loop_
_entity.id
_entity.type
_entity.pdbx_description
1 polymer ?
#
loop_
_entity_poly.entity_id
_entity_poly.type
_entity_poly.pdbx_seq_one_letter_code
_entity_poly.pdbx_strand_id
1 'polypeptide(L)'
;IGSLRATVRKAKAEAMKAEADAEGVRVDNAEHATRVLVSNIVVPLKEELNATRKDLQANKREMARLRKAIDTANSCRHHDDCPVLGGLRKQQEEHDGGEDTDGIGKRRQRERKPTGGTGDGGYTGEFGEAVYTCGQPP
;
A
#
# COMPACT_ATOMS: atom_id res chain seq x y z
N ILE A 1 -33.37 -42.50 36.18
CA ILE A 1 -33.50 -41.38 35.20
C ILE A 1 -32.96 -40.03 35.75
N GLY A 2 -33.10 -39.71 37.04
CA GLY A 2 -32.64 -38.42 37.61
C GLY A 2 -31.12 -38.16 37.55
N SER A 3 -30.29 -39.20 37.66
CA SER A 3 -28.82 -39.08 37.67
C SER A 3 -28.21 -38.65 36.33
N LEU A 4 -28.71 -39.19 35.20
CA LEU A 4 -28.21 -38.85 33.85
C LEU A 4 -28.48 -37.40 33.44
N ARG A 5 -29.64 -36.85 33.81
CA ARG A 5 -29.96 -35.45 33.50
C ARG A 5 -29.05 -34.48 34.26
N ALA A 6 -28.66 -34.82 35.49
CA ALA A 6 -27.74 -34.00 36.29
C ALA A 6 -26.32 -34.01 35.71
N THR A 7 -25.80 -35.17 35.30
CA THR A 7 -24.49 -35.27 34.65
C THR A 7 -24.44 -34.54 33.32
N VAL A 8 -25.50 -34.62 32.48
CA VAL A 8 -25.56 -33.87 31.22
C VAL A 8 -25.53 -32.35 31.46
N ARG A 9 -26.27 -31.85 32.47
CA ARG A 9 -26.23 -30.41 32.81
C ARG A 9 -24.85 -29.96 33.29
N LYS A 10 -24.20 -30.77 34.13
CA LYS A 10 -22.84 -30.49 34.60
C LYS A 10 -21.84 -30.46 33.45
N ALA A 11 -21.85 -31.48 32.59
CA ALA A 11 -20.98 -31.54 31.42
C ALA A 11 -21.21 -30.36 30.45
N LYS A 12 -22.47 -29.93 30.27
CA LYS A 12 -22.78 -28.75 29.45
C LYS A 12 -22.21 -27.46 30.04
N ALA A 13 -22.29 -27.29 31.36
CA ALA A 13 -21.71 -26.12 32.03
C ALA A 13 -20.18 -26.12 31.96
N GLU A 14 -19.54 -27.27 32.13
CA GLU A 14 -18.09 -27.43 32.00
C GLU A 14 -17.62 -27.17 30.56
N ALA A 15 -18.36 -27.66 29.56
CA ALA A 15 -18.08 -27.38 28.15
C ALA A 15 -18.19 -25.87 27.84
N MET A 16 -19.25 -25.20 28.31
CA MET A 16 -19.41 -23.75 28.14
C MET A 16 -18.29 -22.96 28.80
N LYS A 17 -17.84 -23.38 29.99
CA LYS A 17 -16.71 -22.74 30.67
C LYS A 17 -15.43 -22.91 29.87
N ALA A 18 -15.13 -24.14 29.43
CA ALA A 18 -13.92 -24.42 28.65
C ALA A 18 -13.91 -23.66 27.32
N GLU A 19 -15.06 -23.50 26.67
CA GLU A 19 -15.21 -22.71 25.46
C GLU A 19 -14.95 -21.21 25.71
N ALA A 20 -15.50 -20.65 26.80
CA ALA A 20 -15.25 -19.27 27.18
C ALA A 20 -13.77 -19.01 27.53
N ASP A 21 -13.14 -19.93 28.27
CA ASP A 21 -11.71 -19.84 28.62
C ASP A 21 -10.83 -19.91 27.35
N ALA A 22 -11.16 -20.79 26.41
CA ALA A 22 -10.44 -20.92 25.14
C ALA A 22 -10.61 -19.67 24.26
N GLU A 23 -11.80 -19.09 24.22
CA GLU A 23 -12.04 -17.85 23.48
C GLU A 23 -11.32 -16.66 24.13
N GLY A 24 -11.25 -16.61 25.47
CA GLY A 24 -10.44 -15.61 26.19
C GLY A 24 -8.98 -15.63 25.74
N VAL A 25 -8.36 -16.82 25.68
CA VAL A 25 -6.97 -16.96 25.20
C VAL A 25 -6.82 -16.53 23.74
N ARG A 26 -7.80 -16.85 22.88
CA ARG A 26 -7.79 -16.42 21.47
C ARG A 26 -7.80 -14.90 21.34
N VAL A 27 -8.68 -14.24 22.08
CA VAL A 27 -8.80 -12.78 22.09
C VAL A 27 -7.51 -12.13 22.61
N ASP A 28 -7.00 -12.58 23.76
CA ASP A 28 -5.76 -12.06 24.35
C ASP A 28 -4.56 -12.19 23.40
N ASN A 29 -4.45 -13.34 22.71
CA ASN A 29 -3.40 -13.57 21.73
C ASN A 29 -3.53 -12.61 20.54
N ALA A 30 -4.75 -12.42 20.01
CA ALA A 30 -5.00 -11.51 18.90
C ALA A 30 -4.67 -10.05 19.27
N GLU A 31 -5.04 -9.61 20.47
CA GLU A 31 -4.69 -8.29 20.96
C GLU A 31 -3.18 -8.13 21.15
N HIS A 32 -2.53 -9.14 21.71
CA HIS A 32 -1.08 -9.12 21.92
C HIS A 32 -0.33 -9.06 20.59
N ALA A 33 -0.71 -9.89 19.61
CA ALA A 33 -0.14 -9.86 18.26
C ALA A 33 -0.32 -8.49 17.61
N THR A 34 -1.51 -7.90 17.74
CA THR A 34 -1.78 -6.54 17.22
C THR A 34 -0.89 -5.51 17.89
N ARG A 35 -0.74 -5.55 19.22
CA ARG A 35 0.18 -4.65 19.96
C ARG A 35 1.61 -4.77 19.47
N VAL A 36 2.11 -6.00 19.27
CA VAL A 36 3.47 -6.25 18.77
C VAL A 36 3.64 -5.66 17.37
N LEU A 37 2.68 -5.90 16.46
CA LEU A 37 2.73 -5.35 15.11
C LEU A 37 2.67 -3.82 15.10
N VAL A 38 1.81 -3.23 15.91
CA VAL A 38 1.70 -1.77 15.98
C VAL A 38 3.00 -1.15 16.50
N SER A 39 3.55 -1.69 17.58
CA SER A 39 4.77 -1.17 18.21
C SER A 39 6.00 -1.31 17.32
N ASN A 40 6.19 -2.49 16.72
CA ASN A 40 7.44 -2.80 16.02
C ASN A 40 7.41 -2.42 14.54
N ILE A 41 6.23 -2.37 13.93
CA ILE A 41 6.10 -2.17 12.48
C ILE A 41 5.36 -0.88 12.19
N VAL A 42 4.13 -0.72 12.69
CA VAL A 42 3.26 0.39 12.25
C VAL A 42 3.79 1.74 12.73
N VAL A 43 4.21 1.86 13.99
CA VAL A 43 4.71 3.13 14.54
C VAL A 43 6.01 3.55 13.85
N PRO A 44 7.07 2.71 13.75
CA PRO A 44 8.29 3.08 13.05
C PRO A 44 8.06 3.47 11.59
N LEU A 45 7.26 2.69 10.85
CA LEU A 45 6.95 3.02 9.45
C LEU A 45 6.20 4.35 9.31
N LYS A 46 5.31 4.68 10.26
CA LYS A 46 4.62 5.97 10.27
C LYS A 46 5.60 7.12 10.51
N GLU A 47 6.58 6.93 11.38
CA GLU A 47 7.61 7.94 11.66
C GLU A 47 8.52 8.16 10.45
N GLU A 48 9.03 7.09 9.85
CA GLU A 48 9.85 7.14 8.63
C GLU A 48 9.09 7.79 7.47
N LEU A 49 7.84 7.39 7.23
CA LEU A 49 7.01 7.98 6.18
C LEU A 49 6.81 9.49 6.38
N ASN A 50 6.62 9.92 7.63
CA ASN A 50 6.49 11.34 7.96
C ASN A 50 7.81 12.10 7.76
N ALA A 51 8.95 11.48 8.10
CA ALA A 51 10.27 12.05 7.84
C ALA A 51 10.50 12.21 6.33
N THR A 52 10.32 11.15 5.54
CA THR A 52 10.44 11.19 4.07
C THR A 52 9.49 12.22 3.45
N ARG A 53 8.26 12.37 3.97
CA ARG A 53 7.33 13.40 3.49
C ARG A 53 7.86 14.82 3.71
N LYS A 54 8.49 15.08 4.86
CA LYS A 54 9.11 16.39 5.15
C LYS A 54 10.30 16.64 4.24
N ASP A 55 11.17 15.65 4.07
CA ASP A 55 12.36 15.75 3.21
C ASP A 55 11.96 15.98 1.75
N LEU A 56 10.98 15.23 1.26
CA LEU A 56 10.43 15.43 -0.08
C LEU A 56 9.84 16.84 -0.24
N GLN A 57 9.15 17.37 0.77
CA GLN A 57 8.61 18.73 0.72
C GLN A 57 9.74 19.77 0.70
N ALA A 58 10.80 19.57 1.49
CA ALA A 58 11.98 20.44 1.49
C ALA A 58 12.68 20.42 0.12
N ASN A 59 12.96 19.24 -0.41
CA ASN A 59 13.57 19.06 -1.72
C ASN A 59 12.72 19.67 -2.84
N LYS A 60 11.39 19.48 -2.83
CA LYS A 60 10.48 20.16 -3.78
C LYS A 60 10.63 21.68 -3.74
N ARG A 61 10.80 22.28 -2.55
CA ARG A 61 11.03 23.74 -2.41
C ARG A 61 12.40 24.14 -2.95
N GLU A 62 13.43 23.35 -2.69
CA GLU A 62 14.78 23.59 -3.21
C GLU A 62 14.82 23.50 -4.73
N MET A 63 14.17 22.49 -5.31
CA MET A 63 14.03 22.36 -6.76
C MET A 63 13.26 23.53 -7.36
N ALA A 64 12.18 24.01 -6.72
CA ALA A 64 11.48 25.21 -7.16
C ALA A 64 12.37 26.47 -7.12
N ARG A 65 13.20 26.61 -6.08
CA ARG A 65 14.17 27.71 -5.97
C ARG A 65 15.23 27.63 -7.05
N LEU A 66 15.77 26.43 -7.31
CA LEU A 66 16.76 26.20 -8.36
C LEU A 66 16.18 26.54 -9.74
N ARG A 67 14.98 26.03 -10.06
CA ARG A 67 14.27 26.35 -11.30
C ARG A 67 14.13 27.85 -11.50
N LYS A 68 13.65 28.57 -10.48
CA LYS A 68 13.51 30.04 -10.55
C LYS A 68 14.85 30.76 -10.76
N ALA A 69 15.94 30.30 -10.13
CA ALA A 69 17.26 30.88 -10.31
C ALA A 69 17.75 30.67 -11.76
N ILE A 70 17.54 29.49 -12.31
CA ILE A 70 17.85 29.18 -13.72
C ILE A 70 17.03 30.06 -14.66
N ASP A 71 15.72 30.20 -14.45
CA ASP A 71 14.85 31.07 -15.26
C ASP A 71 15.32 32.54 -15.22
N THR A 72 15.74 32.99 -14.04
CA THR A 72 16.29 34.35 -13.87
C THR A 72 17.61 34.51 -14.62
N ALA A 73 18.50 33.51 -14.56
CA ALA A 73 19.74 33.52 -15.30
C ALA A 73 19.52 33.46 -16.83
N ASN A 74 18.52 32.70 -17.29
CA ASN A 74 18.13 32.64 -18.70
C ASN A 74 17.57 33.95 -19.24
N SER A 75 16.98 34.80 -18.38
CA SER A 75 16.54 36.15 -18.78
C SER A 75 17.67 37.21 -18.75
N CYS A 76 18.90 36.83 -18.40
CA CYS A 76 20.05 37.72 -18.44
C CYS A 76 20.45 38.06 -19.88
N ARG A 77 20.81 39.32 -20.14
CA ARG A 77 21.29 39.77 -21.46
C ARG A 77 22.50 38.99 -21.99
N HIS A 78 23.29 38.39 -21.11
CA HIS A 78 24.50 37.64 -21.47
C HIS A 78 24.31 36.11 -21.40
N HIS A 79 23.06 35.63 -21.35
CA HIS A 79 22.77 34.21 -21.15
C HIS A 79 23.30 33.28 -22.27
N ASP A 80 23.49 33.81 -23.48
CA ASP A 80 24.02 33.09 -24.64
C ASP A 80 25.48 32.67 -24.43
N ASP A 81 26.31 33.58 -23.92
CA ASP A 81 27.74 33.37 -23.69
C ASP A 81 28.06 32.84 -22.27
N CYS A 82 27.04 32.58 -21.45
CA CYS A 82 27.24 32.15 -20.07
C CYS A 82 27.74 30.68 -20.01
N PRO A 83 28.99 30.43 -19.58
CA PRO A 83 29.54 29.07 -19.59
C PRO A 83 28.81 28.12 -18.64
N VAL A 84 28.25 28.63 -17.54
CA VAL A 84 27.47 27.83 -16.57
C VAL A 84 26.13 27.39 -17.18
N LEU A 85 25.38 28.30 -17.81
CA LEU A 85 24.12 27.93 -18.48
C LEU A 85 24.37 27.03 -19.69
N GLY A 86 25.44 27.28 -20.45
CA GLY A 86 25.88 26.40 -21.53
C GLY A 86 26.21 25.00 -21.03
N GLY A 87 26.87 24.87 -19.87
CA GLY A 87 27.12 23.59 -19.21
C GLY A 87 25.83 22.88 -18.76
N LEU A 88 24.90 23.60 -18.14
CA LEU A 88 23.61 23.04 -17.69
C LEU A 88 22.75 22.52 -18.85
N ARG A 89 22.71 23.23 -19.99
CA ARG A 89 21.97 22.80 -21.18
C ARG A 89 22.53 21.50 -21.76
N LYS A 90 23.85 21.38 -21.88
CA LYS A 90 24.51 20.15 -22.36
C LYS A 90 24.23 18.94 -21.48
N GLN A 91 24.24 19.12 -20.16
CA GLN A 91 23.90 18.05 -19.21
C GLN A 91 22.44 17.59 -19.34
N GLN A 92 21.52 18.50 -19.67
CA GLN A 92 20.12 18.16 -19.94
C GLN A 92 19.99 17.36 -21.26
N GLU A 93 20.66 17.79 -22.31
CA GLU A 93 20.68 17.09 -23.61
C GLU A 93 21.24 15.66 -23.49
N GLU A 94 22.28 15.45 -22.68
CA GLU A 94 22.85 14.12 -22.40
C GLU A 94 21.90 13.22 -21.59
N HIS A 95 21.08 13.81 -20.70
CA HIS A 95 20.10 13.07 -19.91
C HIS A 95 18.86 12.70 -20.73
N ASP A 96 18.33 13.62 -21.53
CA ASP A 96 17.12 13.41 -22.33
C ASP A 96 17.37 12.53 -23.57
N GLY A 97 18.61 12.45 -24.05
CA GLY A 97 19.02 11.55 -25.14
C GLY A 97 19.15 10.07 -24.74
N GLY A 98 18.94 9.72 -23.46
CA GLY A 98 19.07 8.36 -22.92
C GLY A 98 17.76 7.64 -22.63
N GLU A 99 16.59 8.27 -22.84
CA GLU A 99 15.29 7.64 -22.60
C GLU A 99 14.76 6.95 -23.88
N ASP A 100 15.50 5.92 -24.33
CA ASP A 100 14.94 4.91 -25.21
C ASP A 100 13.98 4.03 -24.40
N THR A 101 12.71 4.08 -24.79
CA THR A 101 11.61 3.29 -24.29
C THR A 101 11.92 1.79 -24.33
N ASP A 102 12.19 1.11 -23.22
CA ASP A 102 12.12 -0.35 -23.17
C ASP A 102 11.92 -0.92 -21.76
N GLY A 103 10.71 -1.42 -21.52
CA GLY A 103 10.36 -2.11 -20.28
C GLY A 103 8.98 -2.77 -20.26
N ILE A 104 8.11 -2.50 -21.24
CA ILE A 104 6.87 -3.27 -21.44
C ILE A 104 7.13 -4.38 -22.46
N GLY A 105 8.12 -5.21 -22.13
CA GLY A 105 8.41 -6.45 -22.85
C GLY A 105 7.41 -7.52 -22.44
N LYS A 106 6.33 -7.63 -23.22
CA LYS A 106 5.33 -8.70 -23.12
C LYS A 106 6.02 -10.07 -22.97
N ARG A 107 5.99 -10.63 -21.76
CA ARG A 107 6.34 -12.03 -21.52
C ARG A 107 5.28 -12.88 -22.23
N ARG A 108 5.61 -13.32 -23.45
CA ARG A 108 4.84 -14.25 -24.28
C ARG A 108 4.37 -15.40 -23.40
N GLN A 109 3.07 -15.43 -23.07
CA GLN A 109 2.44 -16.65 -22.57
C GLN A 109 2.55 -17.66 -23.70
N ARG A 110 3.37 -18.68 -23.48
CA ARG A 110 3.45 -19.85 -24.34
C ARG A 110 2.09 -20.53 -24.27
N GLU A 111 1.32 -20.45 -25.35
CA GLU A 111 0.07 -21.19 -25.53
C GLU A 111 0.32 -22.67 -25.28
N ARG A 112 -0.22 -23.19 -24.17
CA ARG A 112 -0.50 -24.61 -24.03
C ARG A 112 -1.97 -24.78 -24.36
N LYS A 113 -2.25 -25.45 -25.48
CA LYS A 113 -3.58 -26.00 -25.81
C LYS A 113 -4.14 -26.75 -24.59
N PRO A 114 -5.36 -26.44 -24.13
CA PRO A 114 -6.11 -27.37 -23.31
C PRO A 114 -6.86 -28.33 -24.25
N THR A 115 -6.50 -29.62 -24.22
CA THR A 115 -7.44 -30.68 -24.61
C THR A 115 -8.54 -30.71 -23.55
N GLY A 116 -9.77 -30.47 -23.99
CA GLY A 116 -10.91 -30.17 -23.13
C GLY A 116 -11.56 -31.36 -22.43
N GLY A 117 -12.58 -30.98 -21.67
CA GLY A 117 -13.57 -31.80 -20.98
C GLY A 117 -13.37 -31.75 -19.46
N THR A 118 -14.32 -31.39 -18.60
CA THR A 118 -15.77 -31.16 -18.72
C THR A 118 -16.23 -30.53 -17.40
N GLY A 119 -17.14 -29.56 -17.46
CA GLY A 119 -18.04 -29.15 -16.37
C GLY A 119 -17.46 -28.14 -15.38
N ASP A 120 -18.22 -27.24 -14.76
CA ASP A 120 -19.63 -26.85 -14.92
C ASP A 120 -19.79 -25.57 -14.06
N GLY A 121 -20.60 -24.59 -14.50
CA GLY A 121 -21.05 -23.42 -13.72
C GLY A 121 -19.98 -22.34 -13.43
N GLY A 122 -20.12 -21.06 -13.77
CA GLY A 122 -21.33 -20.25 -13.92
C GLY A 122 -21.47 -19.29 -12.74
N TYR A 123 -20.82 -18.12 -12.77
CA TYR A 123 -21.41 -16.83 -12.39
C TYR A 123 -20.43 -15.67 -12.67
N THR A 124 -20.86 -14.76 -13.52
CA THR A 124 -20.27 -13.44 -13.75
C THR A 124 -20.61 -12.53 -12.58
N GLY A 125 -19.60 -12.01 -11.89
CA GLY A 125 -19.79 -10.97 -10.88
C GLY A 125 -20.14 -9.64 -11.54
N GLU A 126 -21.39 -9.23 -11.40
CA GLU A 126 -21.81 -7.83 -11.50
C GLU A 126 -21.07 -7.00 -10.45
N PHE A 127 -20.38 -5.95 -10.88
CA PHE A 127 -19.94 -4.87 -9.99
C PHE A 127 -21.15 -3.98 -9.70
N GLY A 128 -21.79 -4.20 -8.55
CA GLY A 128 -22.84 -3.34 -8.02
C GLY A 128 -22.30 -1.99 -7.57
N GLU A 129 -23.00 -0.93 -7.96
CA GLU A 129 -22.83 0.46 -7.52
C GLU A 129 -22.77 0.58 -5.99
N ALA A 130 -21.76 1.30 -5.49
CA ALA A 130 -21.74 1.77 -4.12
C ALA A 130 -22.57 3.07 -4.02
N VAL A 131 -23.81 2.98 -3.55
CA VAL A 131 -24.59 4.13 -3.11
C VAL A 131 -24.05 4.61 -1.76
N TYR A 132 -23.45 5.80 -1.76
CA TYR A 132 -22.87 6.46 -0.58
C TYR A 132 -23.99 7.09 0.25
N THR A 133 -24.47 6.42 1.31
CA THR A 133 -25.36 7.04 2.31
C THR A 133 -24.56 7.39 3.56
N CYS A 134 -24.37 8.68 3.79
CA CYS A 134 -23.85 9.24 5.03
C CYS A 134 -24.89 9.10 6.16
N GLY A 135 -24.62 8.24 7.14
CA GLY A 135 -25.36 8.15 8.39
C GLY A 135 -24.46 8.59 9.56
N GLN A 136 -24.85 9.65 10.24
CA GLN A 136 -24.17 10.23 11.41
C GLN A 136 -24.80 9.69 12.70
N PRO A 137 -24.02 9.31 13.74
CA PRO A 137 -24.58 8.95 15.04
C PRO A 137 -23.95 9.75 16.22
N PRO A 138 -24.44 9.52 17.45
CA PRO A 138 -25.70 9.98 18.04
C PRO A 138 -25.60 11.36 18.70
#